data_AF-A0A7Y4Y772-F1
#
_entry.id   AF-A0A7Y4Y772-F1
#
_cell.length_a   1.000
_cell.length_b   1.000
_cell.length_c   1.000
_cell.angle_alpha   90.00
_cell.angle_beta   90.00
_cell.angle_gamma   90.00
#
_symmetry.space_group_name_H-M   'P 1'
#
loop_
_entity.id
_entity.type
_entity.pdbx_description
1 polymer ?
#
loop_
_entity_poly.entity_id
_entity_poly.type
_entity_poly.pdbx_seq_one_letter_code
_entity_poly.pdbx_strand_id
1 'polypeptide(L)'
;MLKEEYLQQLLNAIHDKELLDIYNYTAETFTTQSEAFTNTKLWADQLVRDKMAKYGEEDRTTLHLTNYGKYWMLHGGYDAFLKEGQSSKDPAKDDSKLSLLRKEELLEARLKLTHYRLVGFWLMIGIASLGFLLSLYNLYLIMNVKK
;
A
#
# COMPACT_ATOMS: atom_id res chain seq x y z
N MET A 1 -35.28 6.29 -0.69
CA MET A 1 -34.11 5.84 0.09
C MET A 1 -33.05 6.90 -0.02
N LEU A 2 -32.42 7.28 1.09
CA LEU A 2 -31.29 8.20 1.03
C LEU A 2 -30.09 7.46 0.41
N LYS A 3 -29.37 8.15 -0.48
CA LYS A 3 -28.22 7.62 -1.23
C LYS A 3 -27.17 6.97 -0.31
N GLU A 4 -26.98 7.53 0.88
CA GLU A 4 -25.97 7.11 1.87
C GLU A 4 -26.35 5.78 2.53
N GLU A 5 -27.63 5.60 2.89
CA GLU A 5 -28.14 4.34 3.44
C GLU A 5 -27.97 3.18 2.45
N TYR A 6 -28.20 3.44 1.17
CA TYR A 6 -28.01 2.45 0.12
C TYR A 6 -26.54 2.07 -0.05
N LEU A 7 -25.63 3.05 -0.03
CA LEU A 7 -24.19 2.81 -0.12
C LEU A 7 -23.68 1.99 1.06
N GLN A 8 -24.17 2.26 2.27
CA GLN A 8 -23.89 1.46 3.45
C GLN A 8 -24.38 0.01 3.30
N GLN A 9 -25.62 -0.18 2.82
CA GLN A 9 -26.17 -1.52 2.58
C GLN A 9 -25.35 -2.30 1.54
N LEU A 10 -24.94 -1.63 0.47
CA LEU A 10 -24.13 -2.24 -0.57
C LEU A 10 -22.73 -2.60 -0.06
N LEU A 11 -22.11 -1.74 0.75
CA LEU A 11 -20.82 -2.01 1.38
C LEU A 11 -20.88 -3.23 2.33
N ASN A 12 -21.95 -3.33 3.14
CA ASN A 12 -22.20 -4.48 4.00
C ASN A 12 -22.41 -5.76 3.17
N ALA A 13 -23.19 -5.69 2.09
CA ALA A 13 -23.44 -6.84 1.23
C ALA A 13 -22.17 -7.34 0.52
N ILE A 14 -21.28 -6.44 0.11
CA ILE A 14 -19.97 -6.80 -0.46
C ILE A 14 -19.09 -7.45 0.62
N HIS A 15 -19.11 -6.93 1.85
CA HIS A 15 -18.35 -7.50 2.96
C HIS A 15 -18.76 -8.95 3.25
N ASP A 16 -20.07 -9.22 3.27
CA ASP A 16 -20.59 -10.54 3.64
C ASP A 16 -20.46 -11.58 2.52
N LYS A 17 -20.57 -11.17 1.25
CA LYS A 17 -20.51 -12.09 0.10
C LYS A 17 -19.13 -12.17 -0.56
N GLU A 18 -18.18 -11.29 -0.19
CA GLU A 18 -16.83 -11.06 -0.79
C GLU A 18 -16.78 -10.72 -2.30
N LEU A 19 -17.75 -11.22 -3.05
CA LEU A 19 -18.01 -11.08 -4.48
C LEU A 19 -19.49 -10.77 -4.63
N LEU A 20 -19.81 -9.54 -5.01
CA LEU A 20 -21.19 -9.11 -5.19
C LEU A 20 -21.42 -8.70 -6.65
N ASP A 21 -22.33 -9.40 -7.31
CA ASP A 21 -22.95 -8.89 -8.53
C ASP A 21 -24.00 -7.85 -8.14
N ILE A 22 -23.73 -6.60 -8.57
CA ILE A 22 -24.53 -5.44 -8.24
C ILE A 22 -25.97 -5.58 -8.74
N TYR A 23 -26.17 -6.14 -9.94
CA TYR A 23 -27.49 -6.21 -10.57
C TYR A 23 -28.35 -7.32 -9.96
N ASN A 24 -27.74 -8.46 -9.63
CA ASN A 24 -28.44 -9.54 -8.94
C ASN A 24 -28.85 -9.12 -7.53
N TYR A 25 -27.92 -8.50 -6.78
CA TYR A 25 -28.22 -8.01 -5.43
C TYR A 25 -29.37 -7.00 -5.42
N THR A 26 -29.41 -6.09 -6.41
CA THR A 26 -30.46 -5.08 -6.48
C THR A 26 -31.79 -5.62 -6.97
N ALA A 27 -31.78 -6.60 -7.88
CA ALA A 27 -32.98 -7.31 -8.27
C ALA A 27 -33.59 -8.13 -7.11
N GLU A 28 -32.74 -8.74 -6.27
CA GLU A 28 -33.18 -9.49 -5.07
C GLU A 28 -33.70 -8.58 -3.96
N THR A 29 -33.05 -7.44 -3.74
CA THR A 29 -33.33 -6.56 -2.60
C THR A 29 -34.45 -5.54 -2.91
N PHE A 30 -34.61 -5.14 -4.17
CA PHE A 30 -35.57 -4.13 -4.59
C PHE A 30 -36.47 -4.68 -5.70
N THR A 31 -37.57 -5.34 -5.31
CA THR A 31 -38.57 -5.91 -6.22
C THR A 31 -39.42 -4.86 -6.95
N THR A 32 -39.36 -3.60 -6.55
CA THR A 32 -40.13 -2.50 -7.16
C THR A 32 -39.22 -1.72 -8.10
N GLN A 33 -39.63 -1.51 -9.36
CA GLN A 33 -38.95 -0.65 -10.34
C GLN A 33 -38.86 0.78 -9.80
N SER A 34 -37.87 1.01 -8.95
CA SER A 34 -37.59 2.25 -8.28
C SER A 34 -36.33 2.83 -8.90
N GLU A 35 -36.25 4.16 -8.93
CA GLU A 35 -35.05 4.94 -9.27
C GLU A 35 -33.74 4.39 -8.66
N ALA A 36 -33.85 3.61 -7.57
CA ALA A 36 -32.75 2.83 -7.00
C ALA A 36 -32.05 1.90 -8.01
N PHE A 37 -32.78 1.16 -8.86
CA PHE A 37 -32.17 0.23 -9.83
C PHE A 37 -31.40 0.98 -10.93
N THR A 38 -31.93 2.10 -11.43
CA THR A 38 -31.24 2.95 -12.41
C THR A 38 -30.00 3.63 -11.82
N ASN A 39 -30.07 4.01 -10.54
CA ASN A 39 -28.98 4.70 -9.86
C ASN A 39 -27.94 3.75 -9.24
N THR A 40 -28.24 2.45 -9.21
CA THR A 40 -27.37 1.41 -8.65
C THR A 40 -25.96 1.47 -9.23
N LYS A 41 -25.85 1.56 -10.57
CA LYS A 41 -24.55 1.66 -11.24
C LYS A 41 -23.79 2.94 -10.86
N LEU A 42 -24.51 4.07 -10.77
CA LEU A 42 -23.91 5.35 -10.38
C LEU A 42 -23.37 5.31 -8.95
N TRP A 43 -24.06 4.62 -8.05
CA TRP A 43 -23.65 4.46 -6.66
C TRP A 43 -22.51 3.45 -6.50
N ALA A 44 -22.53 2.36 -7.25
CA ALA A 44 -21.39 1.44 -7.35
C ALA A 44 -20.13 2.15 -7.88
N ASP A 45 -20.27 2.93 -8.96
CA ASP A 45 -19.17 3.74 -9.50
C ASP A 45 -18.64 4.75 -8.47
N GLN A 46 -19.50 5.27 -7.60
CA GLN A 46 -19.06 6.15 -6.52
C GLN A 46 -18.20 5.41 -5.47
N LEU A 47 -18.59 4.22 -5.03
CA LEU A 47 -17.76 3.42 -4.12
C LEU A 47 -16.39 3.07 -4.71
N VAL A 48 -16.35 2.88 -6.02
CA VAL A 48 -15.09 2.64 -6.73
C VAL A 48 -14.24 3.91 -6.80
N ARG A 49 -14.84 5.09 -7.05
CA ARG A 49 -14.14 6.38 -6.99
C ARG A 49 -13.59 6.67 -5.60
N ASP A 50 -14.35 6.33 -4.57
CA ASP A 50 -13.97 6.49 -3.16
C ASP A 50 -12.97 5.41 -2.69
N LYS A 51 -12.47 4.58 -3.63
CA LYS A 51 -11.49 3.50 -3.43
C LYS A 51 -11.96 2.41 -2.44
N MET A 52 -13.23 2.36 -2.07
CA MET A 52 -13.77 1.37 -1.14
C MET A 52 -14.01 0.02 -1.80
N ALA A 53 -14.40 0.03 -3.07
CA ALA A 53 -14.63 -1.16 -3.86
C ALA A 53 -13.83 -1.10 -5.16
N LYS A 54 -13.64 -2.26 -5.81
CA LYS A 54 -13.02 -2.39 -7.12
C LYS A 54 -13.84 -3.33 -7.98
N TYR A 55 -13.99 -3.01 -9.26
CA TYR A 55 -14.56 -3.94 -10.23
C TYR A 55 -13.62 -5.13 -10.46
N GLY A 56 -14.17 -6.34 -10.36
CA GLY A 56 -13.46 -7.59 -10.62
C GLY A 56 -13.31 -7.90 -12.10
N GLU A 57 -14.34 -7.57 -12.87
CA GLU A 57 -14.46 -7.91 -14.29
C GLU A 57 -14.53 -6.67 -15.18
N GLU A 58 -14.24 -6.86 -16.47
CA GLU A 58 -14.27 -5.80 -17.49
C GLU A 58 -15.68 -5.25 -17.72
N ASP A 59 -16.70 -6.08 -17.50
CA ASP A 59 -18.12 -5.75 -17.62
C ASP A 59 -18.65 -4.88 -16.46
N ARG A 60 -17.85 -4.64 -15.41
CA ARG A 60 -18.16 -3.77 -14.25
C ARG A 60 -19.47 -4.15 -13.54
N THR A 61 -19.74 -5.43 -13.48
CA THR A 61 -20.93 -6.02 -12.83
C THR A 61 -20.60 -6.51 -11.42
N THR A 62 -19.38 -7.04 -11.24
CA THR A 62 -18.89 -7.62 -9.99
C THR A 62 -18.05 -6.63 -9.19
N LEU A 63 -18.42 -6.41 -7.93
CA LEU A 63 -17.65 -5.61 -6.98
C LEU A 63 -16.94 -6.49 -5.96
N HIS A 64 -15.70 -6.10 -5.69
CA HIS A 64 -14.89 -6.60 -4.59
C HIS A 64 -14.55 -5.48 -3.62
N LEU A 65 -14.48 -5.83 -2.34
CA LEU A 65 -14.02 -4.90 -1.31
C LEU A 65 -12.50 -4.72 -1.40
N THR A 66 -12.03 -3.48 -1.37
CA THR A 66 -10.60 -3.20 -1.22
C THR A 66 -10.19 -3.29 0.25
N ASN A 67 -8.89 -3.37 0.52
CA ASN A 67 -8.37 -3.28 1.90
C ASN A 67 -8.79 -1.96 2.58
N TYR A 68 -8.96 -0.89 1.80
CA TYR A 68 -9.45 0.40 2.28
C TYR A 68 -10.94 0.34 2.66
N GLY A 69 -11.78 -0.30 1.84
CA GLY A 69 -13.18 -0.57 2.18
C GLY A 69 -13.34 -1.46 3.42
N LYS A 70 -12.49 -2.50 3.56
CA LYS A 70 -12.45 -3.37 4.75
C LYS A 70 -12.13 -2.60 6.03
N TYR A 71 -11.17 -1.68 5.95
CA TYR A 71 -10.83 -0.81 7.07
C TYR A 71 -12.05 0.02 7.50
N TRP A 72 -12.68 0.73 6.58
CA TRP A 72 -13.83 1.59 6.92
C TRP A 72 -15.03 0.80 7.42
N MET A 73 -15.28 -0.40 6.88
CA MET A 73 -16.30 -1.32 7.40
C MET A 73 -16.12 -1.60 8.90
N LEU A 74 -14.89 -1.82 9.36
CA LEU A 74 -14.60 -2.06 10.79
C LEU A 74 -14.74 -0.81 11.65
N HIS A 75 -14.57 0.38 11.07
CA HIS A 75 -14.60 1.67 11.76
C HIS A 75 -15.96 2.38 11.75
N GLY A 76 -17.02 1.70 11.32
CA GLY A 76 -18.39 2.26 11.30
C GLY A 76 -18.96 2.51 9.90
N GLY A 77 -18.33 1.95 8.87
CA GLY A 77 -18.84 1.91 7.51
C GLY A 77 -18.68 3.21 6.72
N TYR A 78 -19.59 3.37 5.75
CA TYR A 78 -19.67 4.50 4.85
C TYR A 78 -20.00 5.82 5.58
N ASP A 79 -20.80 5.77 6.65
CA ASP A 79 -21.12 6.96 7.46
C ASP A 79 -19.89 7.50 8.21
N ALA A 80 -19.06 6.61 8.75
CA ALA A 80 -17.79 6.97 9.37
C ALA A 80 -16.84 7.60 8.35
N PHE A 81 -16.77 7.01 7.15
CA PHE A 81 -16.01 7.58 6.04
C PHE A 81 -16.51 8.97 5.64
N LEU A 82 -17.82 9.21 5.59
CA LEU A 82 -18.32 10.55 5.26
C LEU A 82 -17.97 11.58 6.35
N LYS A 83 -18.05 11.20 7.63
CA LYS A 83 -17.72 12.09 8.75
C LYS A 83 -16.23 12.44 8.80
N GLU A 84 -15.35 11.46 8.63
CA GLU A 84 -13.90 11.65 8.69
C GLU A 84 -13.31 12.08 7.34
N GLY A 85 -13.80 11.54 6.23
CA GLY A 85 -13.37 11.85 4.87
C GLY A 85 -13.74 13.25 4.41
N GLN A 86 -14.83 13.85 4.93
CA GLN A 86 -15.13 15.26 4.68
C GLN A 86 -14.18 16.24 5.40
N SER A 87 -13.51 15.79 6.46
CA SER A 87 -12.48 16.59 7.14
C SER A 87 -11.18 16.70 6.32
N SER A 88 -10.99 15.78 5.37
CA SER A 88 -9.86 15.72 4.45
C SER A 88 -10.31 16.12 3.04
N LYS A 89 -10.68 17.40 2.87
CA LYS A 89 -10.78 18.00 1.53
C LYS A 89 -9.42 17.85 0.82
N ASP A 90 -9.44 17.11 -0.30
CA ASP A 90 -8.37 16.80 -1.27
C ASP A 90 -7.39 15.66 -0.94
N PRO A 91 -7.77 14.38 -1.14
CA PRO A 91 -6.82 13.25 -1.11
C PRO A 91 -5.95 13.14 -2.37
N ALA A 92 -6.16 13.97 -3.40
CA ALA A 92 -5.44 13.83 -4.68
C ALA A 92 -4.02 14.41 -4.69
N LYS A 93 -3.60 15.15 -3.65
CA LYS A 93 -2.27 15.81 -3.61
C LYS A 93 -1.32 15.30 -2.53
N ASP A 94 -1.78 14.53 -1.54
CA ASP A 94 -0.96 14.18 -0.37
C ASP A 94 -0.40 12.74 -0.38
N ASP A 95 -1.03 11.81 -1.11
CA ASP A 95 -0.51 10.44 -1.28
C ASP A 95 0.87 10.42 -2.00
N SER A 96 1.14 11.40 -2.87
CA SER A 96 2.43 11.52 -3.54
C SER A 96 3.54 11.99 -2.59
N LYS A 97 3.23 12.88 -1.65
CA LYS A 97 4.17 13.34 -0.64
C LYS A 97 4.44 12.27 0.42
N LEU A 98 3.41 11.59 0.91
CA LEU A 98 3.59 10.52 1.90
C LEU A 98 4.36 9.33 1.32
N SER A 99 4.10 8.98 0.05
CA SER A 99 4.86 7.93 -0.64
C SER A 99 6.27 8.36 -1.03
N LEU A 100 6.52 9.65 -1.31
CA LEU A 100 7.85 10.21 -1.50
C LEU A 100 8.65 10.21 -0.19
N LEU A 101 8.07 10.69 0.90
CA LEU A 101 8.70 10.67 2.23
C LEU A 101 9.05 9.24 2.66
N ARG A 102 8.14 8.28 2.45
CA ARG A 102 8.42 6.87 2.75
C ARG A 102 9.50 6.29 1.84
N LYS A 103 9.56 6.69 0.57
CA LYS A 103 10.65 6.32 -0.35
C LYS A 103 11.97 6.96 0.04
N GLU A 104 11.96 8.21 0.50
CA GLU A 104 13.13 8.93 1.01
C GLU A 104 13.66 8.26 2.29
N GLU A 105 12.80 7.92 3.25
CA GLU A 105 13.18 7.15 4.45
C GLU A 105 13.79 5.77 4.08
N LEU A 106 13.21 5.07 3.10
CA LEU A 106 13.73 3.80 2.61
C LEU A 106 15.07 3.97 1.85
N LEU A 107 15.25 5.09 1.15
CA LEU A 107 16.49 5.43 0.47
C LEU A 107 17.58 5.80 1.49
N GLU A 108 17.27 6.57 2.52
CA GLU A 108 18.18 6.90 3.61
C GLU A 108 18.64 5.66 4.37
N ALA A 109 17.72 4.73 4.66
CA ALA A 109 18.06 3.46 5.30
C ALA A 109 19.02 2.63 4.43
N ARG A 110 18.78 2.57 3.12
CA ARG A 110 19.68 1.92 2.16
C ARG A 110 21.05 2.61 2.09
N LEU A 111 21.06 3.94 2.12
CA LEU A 111 22.29 4.74 2.05
C LEU A 111 23.16 4.54 3.30
N LYS A 112 22.54 4.45 4.48
CA LYS A 112 23.23 4.14 5.74
C LYS A 112 23.85 2.74 5.69
N LEU A 113 23.11 1.74 5.21
CA LEU A 113 23.61 0.37 5.06
C LEU A 113 24.81 0.29 4.10
N THR A 114 24.72 0.95 2.93
CA THR A 114 25.82 0.96 1.95
C THR A 114 27.05 1.70 2.48
N HIS A 115 26.87 2.77 3.26
CA HIS A 115 27.96 3.49 3.89
C HIS A 115 28.77 2.61 4.84
N TYR A 116 28.12 1.91 5.77
CA TYR A 116 28.82 1.01 6.71
C TYR A 116 29.57 -0.12 5.99
N ARG A 117 28.99 -0.67 4.91
CA ARG A 117 29.64 -1.70 4.10
C ARG A 117 30.90 -1.18 3.41
N LEU A 118 30.86 0.05 2.89
CA LEU A 118 31.99 0.68 2.22
C LEU A 118 33.13 0.99 3.22
N VAL A 119 32.80 1.52 4.40
CA VAL A 119 33.79 1.77 5.46
C VAL A 119 34.45 0.46 5.92
N GLY A 120 33.66 -0.59 6.13
CA GLY A 120 34.19 -1.91 6.48
C GLY A 120 35.11 -2.49 5.39
N PHE A 121 34.75 -2.31 4.12
CA PHE A 121 35.58 -2.72 2.98
C PHE A 121 36.95 -2.03 2.99
N TRP A 122 36.98 -0.71 3.18
CA TRP A 122 38.24 0.05 3.27
C TRP A 122 39.08 -0.33 4.48
N LEU A 123 38.45 -0.61 5.62
CA LEU A 123 39.15 -1.07 6.82
C LEU A 123 39.80 -2.44 6.61
N MET A 124 39.09 -3.38 5.97
CA MET A 124 39.65 -4.71 5.64
C MET A 124 40.81 -4.63 4.66
N ILE A 125 40.74 -3.73 3.66
CA ILE A 125 41.87 -3.46 2.76
C ILE A 125 43.08 -2.94 3.54
N GLY A 126 42.87 -2.02 4.49
CA GLY A 126 43.94 -1.50 5.34
C GLY A 126 44.62 -2.59 6.16
N ILE A 127 43.84 -3.43 6.84
CA ILE A 127 44.35 -4.55 7.65
C ILE A 127 45.11 -5.56 6.78
N ALA A 128 44.56 -5.92 5.61
CA ALA A 128 45.20 -6.84 4.68
C ALA A 128 46.55 -6.30 4.16
N SER A 129 46.60 -5.01 3.82
CA SER A 129 47.83 -4.35 3.37
C SER A 129 48.89 -4.32 4.47
N LEU A 130 48.49 -4.05 5.71
CA LEU A 130 49.38 -4.05 6.86
C LEU A 130 49.95 -5.46 7.12
N GLY A 131 49.08 -6.49 7.11
CA GLY A 131 49.50 -7.88 7.26
C GLY A 131 50.46 -8.34 6.16
N PHE A 132 50.21 -7.91 4.92
CA PHE A 132 51.11 -8.17 3.80
C PHE A 132 52.49 -7.50 3.99
N LEU A 133 52.54 -6.25 4.44
CA LEU A 133 53.80 -5.56 4.74
C LEU A 133 54.57 -6.22 5.88
N LEU A 134 53.89 -6.64 6.95
CA LEU A 134 54.47 -7.42 8.04
C LEU A 134 55.06 -8.75 7.56
N SER A 135 54.36 -9.43 6.64
CA SER A 135 54.87 -10.66 6.01
C SER A 135 56.13 -10.41 5.21
N LEU A 136 56.19 -9.33 4.42
CA LEU A 136 57.38 -8.94 3.67
C LEU A 136 58.55 -8.56 4.59
N TYR A 137 58.28 -7.81 5.65
CA TYR A 137 59.29 -7.43 6.64
C TYR A 137 59.88 -8.66 7.34
N ASN A 138 59.03 -9.60 7.74
CA ASN A 138 59.47 -10.86 8.35
C ASN A 138 60.34 -11.68 7.38
N LEU A 139 59.91 -11.80 6.12
CA LEU A 139 60.69 -12.49 5.09
C LEU A 139 62.07 -11.82 4.87
N TYR A 140 62.09 -10.49 4.81
CA TYR A 140 63.33 -9.72 4.69
C TYR A 140 64.28 -9.98 5.86
N LEU A 141 63.76 -9.99 7.09
CA LEU A 141 64.56 -10.26 8.29
C LEU A 141 65.13 -11.69 8.27
N ILE A 142 64.30 -12.69 7.94
CA ILE A 142 64.75 -14.09 7.80
C ILE A 142 65.85 -14.23 6.74
N MET A 143 65.72 -13.53 5.61
CA MET A 143 66.73 -13.55 4.55
C MET A 143 68.05 -12.87 4.97
N ASN A 144 67.99 -11.80 5.75
CA ASN A 144 69.19 -11.11 6.23
C ASN A 144 69.92 -11.87 7.35
N VAL A 145 69.19 -12.59 8.20
CA VAL A 145 69.78 -13.42 9.28
C VAL A 145 70.44 -14.70 8.76
N LYS A 146 70.06 -15.17 7.57
CA LYS A 146 70.67 -16.35 6.92
C LYS A 146 71.94 -16.05 6.11
N LYS A 147 72.38 -14.79 6.03
CA LYS A 147 73.69 -14.39 5.48
C LYS A 147 74.70 -14.24 6.59
#